data_AF-A0A382IWU1-F1
#
_entry.id   AF-A0A382IWU1-F1
#
_cell.length_a   1.000
_cell.length_b   1.000
_cell.length_c   1.000
_cell.angle_alpha   90.00
_cell.angle_beta   90.00
_cell.angle_gamma   90.00
#
_symmetry.space_group_name_H-M   'P 1'
#
loop_
_entity.id
_entity.type
_entity.pdbx_description
1 polymer ?
#
loop_
_entity_poly.entity_id
_entity_poly.type
_entity_poly.pdbx_seq_one_letter_code
_entity_poly.pdbx_strand_id
1 'polypeptide(L)'
;DLIKVQQAIDLALGEIKPDITLLLDIPLSLSLERVANRQSQSGEASDQFDQSGDTFFQRVMDGFHALANAEPQRFRIINANQSLDCVSNEIWEAIKDQI
;
A
#
# COMPACT_ATOMS: atom_id res chain seq x y z
N ASP A 1 -18.88 -0.51 -8.57
CA ASP A 1 -19.50 0.83 -8.53
C ASP A 1 -18.83 1.60 -7.40
N LEU A 2 -17.99 2.58 -7.71
CA LEU A 2 -17.18 3.31 -6.73
C LEU A 2 -18.04 4.16 -5.78
N ILE A 3 -19.19 4.64 -6.26
CA ILE A 3 -20.11 5.46 -5.44
C ILE A 3 -20.65 4.61 -4.29
N LYS A 4 -21.06 3.37 -4.57
CA LYS A 4 -21.56 2.44 -3.55
C LYS A 4 -20.49 2.07 -2.53
N VAL A 5 -19.24 1.92 -2.97
CA VAL A 5 -18.12 1.66 -2.07
C VAL A 5 -17.90 2.85 -1.13
N GLN A 6 -17.90 4.07 -1.66
CA GLN A 6 -17.74 5.27 -0.84
C GLN A 6 -18.89 5.42 0.16
N GLN A 7 -20.13 5.21 -0.26
CA GLN A 7 -21.30 5.25 0.64
C GLN A 7 -21.20 4.22 1.78
N ALA A 8 -20.67 3.03 1.50
CA ALA A 8 -20.46 2.01 2.53
C ALA A 8 -19.37 2.43 3.54
N ILE A 9 -18.29 3.05 3.05
CA ILE A 9 -17.21 3.61 3.89
C ILE A 9 -17.78 4.72 4.77
N ASP A 10 -18.50 5.68 4.20
CA ASP A 10 -19.08 6.81 4.93
C ASP A 10 -20.10 6.34 5.97
N LEU A 11 -20.89 5.30 5.66
CA LEU A 11 -21.83 4.70 6.61
C LEU A 11 -21.12 4.03 7.79
N ALA A 12 -20.00 3.34 7.53
CA ALA A 12 -19.30 2.56 8.54
C ALA A 12 -18.38 3.41 9.42
N LEU A 13 -17.73 4.43 8.86
CA LEU A 13 -16.66 5.20 9.50
C LEU A 13 -17.01 6.69 9.69
N GLY A 14 -18.07 7.18 9.04
CA GLY A 14 -18.36 8.62 8.99
C GLY A 14 -17.22 9.38 8.34
N GLU A 15 -16.77 10.44 9.00
CA GLU A 15 -15.67 11.30 8.52
C GLU A 15 -14.28 10.84 8.99
N ILE A 16 -14.19 9.74 9.74
CA ILE A 16 -12.93 9.28 10.32
C ILE A 16 -12.00 8.78 9.20
N LYS A 17 -10.82 9.37 9.12
CA LYS A 17 -9.72 8.96 8.24
C LYS A 17 -8.41 8.90 9.02
N PRO A 18 -7.43 8.09 8.59
CA PRO A 18 -6.08 8.18 9.14
C PRO A 18 -5.51 9.58 8.90
N ASP A 19 -4.86 10.15 9.92
CA ASP A 19 -4.12 11.40 9.78
C ASP A 19 -3.01 11.28 8.75
N ILE A 20 -2.34 10.12 8.72
CA ILE A 20 -1.31 9.75 7.75
C ILE A 20 -1.55 8.35 7.19
N THR A 21 -1.28 8.20 5.90
CA THR A 21 -1.20 6.91 5.21
C THR A 21 0.11 6.83 4.45
N LEU A 22 0.98 5.88 4.81
CA LEU A 22 2.23 5.63 4.11
C LEU A 22 1.99 4.61 3.00
N LEU A 23 2.12 5.04 1.75
CA LEU A 23 2.06 4.15 0.59
C LEU A 23 3.46 3.69 0.22
N LEU A 24 3.79 2.44 0.52
CA LEU A 24 5.06 1.83 0.14
C LEU A 24 5.01 1.44 -1.35
N ASP A 25 5.56 2.30 -2.19
CA ASP A 25 5.56 2.12 -3.64
C ASP A 25 6.74 1.28 -4.11
N ILE A 26 6.46 0.26 -4.90
CA ILE A 26 7.44 -0.72 -5.38
C ILE A 26 6.98 -1.29 -6.73
N PRO A 27 7.89 -1.54 -7.69
CA PRO A 27 7.53 -2.26 -8.91
C PRO A 27 6.89 -3.62 -8.62
N LEU A 28 5.81 -3.95 -9.34
CA LEU A 28 5.07 -5.20 -9.15
C LEU A 28 5.96 -6.45 -9.23
N SER A 29 6.88 -6.49 -10.21
CA SER A 29 7.81 -7.60 -10.38
C SER A 29 8.68 -7.85 -9.13
N LEU A 30 9.19 -6.78 -8.52
CA LEU A 30 9.99 -6.87 -7.30
C LEU A 30 9.13 -7.24 -6.08
N SER A 31 7.89 -6.75 -6.02
CA SER A 31 6.94 -7.16 -4.98
C SER A 31 6.69 -8.66 -5.01
N LEU A 32 6.42 -9.22 -6.20
CA LEU A 32 6.19 -10.65 -6.39
C LEU A 32 7.43 -11.49 -6.01
N GLU A 33 8.62 -11.03 -6.38
CA GLU A 33 9.89 -11.67 -5.98
C GLU A 33 10.05 -11.70 -4.46
N ARG A 34 9.78 -10.58 -3.77
CA ARG A 34 9.85 -10.49 -2.30
C ARG A 34 8.84 -11.42 -1.61
N VAL A 35 7.63 -11.53 -2.14
CA VAL A 35 6.60 -12.45 -1.61
C VAL A 35 7.04 -13.91 -1.76
N ALA A 36 7.53 -14.30 -2.94
CA ALA A 36 8.03 -15.66 -3.18
C ALA A 36 9.21 -16.02 -2.25
N ASN A 37 10.14 -15.08 -2.05
CA ASN A 37 11.24 -15.25 -1.10
C ASN A 37 10.72 -15.43 0.34
N ARG A 38 9.73 -14.65 0.78
CA ARG A 38 9.13 -14.81 2.12
C ARG A 38 8.46 -16.17 2.29
N GLN A 39 7.65 -16.60 1.32
CA GLN A 39 6.92 -17.88 1.37
C GLN A 39 7.89 -19.07 1.44
N SER A 40 8.97 -19.04 0.66
CA SER A 40 9.99 -20.10 0.68
C SER A 40 10.75 -20.20 2.01
N GLN A 41 10.95 -19.08 2.72
CA GLN A 41 11.65 -19.04 4.01
C GLN A 41 10.76 -19.36 5.21
N SER A 42 9.50 -18.92 5.17
CA SER A 42 8.55 -19.04 6.28
C SER A 42 7.69 -20.32 6.22
N GLY A 43 7.58 -20.93 5.05
CA GLY A 43 6.62 -22.02 4.80
C GLY A 43 5.16 -21.54 4.73
N GLU A 44 4.92 -20.22 4.62
CA GLU A 44 3.59 -19.66 4.41
C GLU A 44 2.97 -20.18 3.11
N ALA A 45 1.75 -20.70 3.20
CA ALA A 45 0.99 -21.10 2.02
C ALA A 45 0.48 -19.86 1.27
N SER A 46 0.39 -19.99 -0.06
CA SER A 46 -0.21 -18.98 -0.92
C SER A 46 -1.68 -18.75 -0.54
N ASP A 47 -2.05 -17.48 -0.34
CA ASP A 47 -3.41 -17.10 0.00
C ASP A 47 -4.28 -16.83 -1.25
N GLN A 48 -5.53 -16.41 -1.03
CA GLN A 48 -6.46 -16.11 -2.13
C GLN A 48 -6.00 -14.91 -2.98
N PHE A 49 -5.31 -13.94 -2.39
CA PHE A 49 -4.82 -12.76 -3.11
C PHE A 49 -3.62 -13.11 -3.98
N ASP A 50 -2.71 -13.93 -3.49
CA ASP A 50 -1.57 -14.43 -4.26
C ASP A 50 -2.01 -15.13 -5.56
N GLN A 51 -3.17 -15.80 -5.53
CA GLN A 51 -3.75 -16.50 -6.68
C GLN A 51 -4.48 -15.57 -7.67
N SER A 52 -4.63 -14.28 -7.36
CA SER A 52 -5.39 -13.33 -8.18
C SER A 52 -4.64 -12.83 -9.42
N GLY A 53 -3.31 -13.00 -9.45
CA GLY A 53 -2.44 -12.74 -10.60
C GLY A 53 -2.11 -11.25 -10.87
N ASP A 54 -1.15 -11.02 -11.76
CA ASP A 54 -0.51 -9.72 -11.98
C ASP A 54 -1.48 -8.59 -12.34
N THR A 55 -2.46 -8.86 -13.21
CA THR A 55 -3.46 -7.86 -13.62
C THR A 55 -4.28 -7.35 -12.44
N PHE A 56 -4.57 -8.21 -11.46
CA PHE A 56 -5.27 -7.82 -10.25
C PHE A 56 -4.38 -6.88 -9.41
N PHE A 57 -3.13 -7.28 -9.17
CA PHE A 57 -2.20 -6.48 -8.37
C PHE A 57 -1.89 -5.13 -9.02
N GLN A 58 -1.72 -5.08 -10.34
CA GLN A 58 -1.53 -3.81 -11.04
C GLN A 58 -2.72 -2.86 -10.81
N ARG A 59 -3.95 -3.36 -10.92
CA ARG A 59 -5.15 -2.56 -10.65
C ARG A 59 -5.24 -2.08 -9.20
N VAL A 60 -4.77 -2.89 -8.25
CA VAL A 60 -4.71 -2.51 -6.83
C VAL A 60 -3.70 -1.38 -6.63
N MET A 61 -2.50 -1.51 -7.20
CA MET A 61 -1.46 -0.47 -7.15
C MET A 61 -1.96 0.84 -7.78
N ASP A 62 -2.54 0.78 -8.97
CA ASP A 62 -3.11 1.94 -9.65
C ASP A 62 -4.18 2.63 -8.79
N GLY A 63 -5.01 1.85 -8.08
CA GLY A 63 -6.01 2.34 -7.14
C GLY A 63 -5.39 3.09 -5.96
N PHE A 64 -4.32 2.55 -5.36
CA PHE A 64 -3.61 3.24 -4.28
C PHE A 64 -2.93 4.53 -4.75
N HIS A 65 -2.33 4.55 -5.95
CA HIS A 65 -1.79 5.78 -6.53
C HIS A 65 -2.88 6.82 -6.80
N ALA A 66 -4.05 6.40 -7.29
CA ALA A 66 -5.19 7.31 -7.48
C ALA A 66 -5.64 7.93 -6.15
N LEU A 67 -5.70 7.15 -5.06
CA LEU A 67 -6.01 7.67 -3.72
C LEU A 67 -4.95 8.63 -3.20
N ALA A 68 -3.66 8.28 -3.35
CA ALA A 68 -2.56 9.14 -2.93
C ALA A 68 -2.54 10.49 -3.68
N ASN A 69 -2.84 10.47 -4.98
CA ASN A 69 -2.97 11.68 -5.79
C ASN A 69 -4.20 12.52 -5.43
N ALA A 70 -5.31 11.88 -5.04
CA ALA A 70 -6.54 12.57 -4.65
C ALA A 70 -6.46 13.19 -3.24
N GLU A 71 -5.65 12.62 -2.34
CA GLU A 71 -5.56 13.03 -0.94
C GLU A 71 -4.10 13.29 -0.48
N PRO A 72 -3.33 14.16 -1.17
CA PRO A 72 -1.90 14.36 -0.93
C PRO A 72 -1.59 14.91 0.48
N GLN A 73 -2.57 15.54 1.13
CA GLN A 73 -2.42 16.04 2.50
C GLN A 73 -2.14 14.91 3.51
N ARG A 74 -2.75 13.74 3.35
CA ARG A 74 -2.63 12.60 4.29
C ARG A 74 -1.81 11.44 3.76
N PHE A 75 -1.63 11.33 2.45
CA PHE A 75 -0.76 10.30 1.88
C PHE A 75 0.69 10.75 1.82
N ARG A 76 1.61 9.84 2.14
CA ARG A 76 3.04 9.96 1.84
C ARG A 76 3.46 8.73 1.05
N ILE A 77 3.97 8.94 -0.15
CA ILE A 77 4.49 7.87 -0.98
C ILE A 77 5.95 7.65 -0.59
N ILE A 78 6.30 6.42 -0.26
CA ILE A 78 7.63 6.01 0.16
C ILE A 78 8.21 5.07 -0.90
N ASN A 79 9.43 5.32 -1.35
CA ASN A 79 10.09 4.47 -2.35
C ASN A 79 10.58 3.16 -1.71
N ALA A 80 9.78 2.11 -1.78
CA ALA A 80 10.08 0.79 -1.24
C ALA A 80 10.96 -0.09 -2.15
N ASN A 81 11.44 0.43 -3.29
CA ASN A 81 12.45 -0.22 -4.14
C ASN A 81 13.89 -0.07 -3.58
N GLN A 82 14.06 0.60 -2.45
CA GLN A 82 15.36 0.80 -1.82
C GLN A 82 15.69 -0.32 -0.82
N SER A 83 16.86 -0.21 -0.16
CA SER A 83 17.24 -1.07 0.95
C SER A 83 16.34 -0.83 2.17
N LEU A 84 16.24 -1.81 3.07
CA LEU A 84 15.42 -1.72 4.28
C LEU A 84 15.75 -0.48 5.13
N ASP A 85 17.05 -0.18 5.30
CA ASP A 85 17.50 0.97 6.08
C ASP A 85 17.09 2.29 5.43
N CYS A 86 17.19 2.38 4.10
CA CYS A 86 16.76 3.56 3.36
C CYS A 86 15.24 3.78 3.47
N VAL A 87 14.44 2.73 3.27
CA VAL A 87 12.98 2.78 3.41
C VAL A 87 12.59 3.18 4.83
N SER A 88 13.26 2.62 5.84
CA SER A 88 13.00 2.92 7.25
C SER A 88 13.30 4.37 7.59
N ASN A 89 14.42 4.91 7.07
CA ASN A 89 14.77 6.32 7.21
C ASN A 89 13.77 7.23 6.49
N GLU A 90 13.34 6.89 5.28
CA GLU A 90 12.35 7.65 4.52
C GLU A 90 10.99 7.70 5.23
N ILE A 91 10.56 6.57 5.81
CA ILE A 91 9.36 6.51 6.67
C ILE A 91 9.50 7.45 7.87
N TRP A 92 10.63 7.38 8.57
CA TRP A 92 10.85 8.21 9.76
C TRP A 92 10.83 9.70 9.41
N GLU A 93 11.50 10.10 8.33
CA GLU A 93 11.51 11.46 7.83
C GLU A 93 10.12 11.94 7.41
N ALA A 94 9.26 11.03 6.90
CA ALA A 94 7.90 11.37 6.51
C ALA A 94 6.94 11.66 7.69
N ILE A 95 7.24 11.15 8.89
CA ILE A 95 6.36 11.24 10.07
C ILE A 95 6.93 12.06 11.23
N LYS A 96 8.24 12.35 11.24
CA LYS A 96 8.91 13.00 12.39
C LYS A 96 8.32 14.36 12.79
N ASP A 97 7.74 15.11 11.85
CA ASP A 97 7.16 16.43 12.10
C ASP A 97 5.68 16.35 12.57
N GLN A 98 5.16 15.14 12.71
CA GLN A 98 3.77 14.83 13.08
C GLN A 98 3.66 14.19 14.47
N ILE A 99 4.80 13.95 15.12
CA ILE A 99 4.96 13.43 16.49
C ILE A 99 5.45 14.58 17.38
#